data_AF-A0A4Q9L5B8-F1
#
_entry.id   AF-A0A4Q9L5B8-F1
#
_cell.length_a   1.000
_cell.length_b   1.000
_cell.length_c   1.000
_cell.angle_alpha   90.00
_cell.angle_beta   90.00
_cell.angle_gamma   90.00
#
_symmetry.space_group_name_H-M   'P 1'
#
loop_
_entity.id
_entity.type
_entity.pdbx_description
1 polymer ?
#
loop_
_entity_poly.entity_id
_entity_poly.type
_entity_poly.pdbx_seq_one_letter_code
_entity_poly.pdbx_strand_id
1 'polypeptide(L)'
;MTTPDGIMKSHSVQEILNNEYAEIRVDTRIKTDVKIRNNRPDIFILDKKKNKITLIEAGITSQDSLQIVEMEKLRKYDLLANELGLIYKCSVEIISYVMTWDGIVTKYHKSHLKRLEIPMNV
;
A
#
# COMPACT_ATOMS: atom_id res chain seq x y z
N MET A 1 14.55 -12.15 19.95
CA MET A 1 14.58 -13.45 20.67
C MET A 1 14.42 -14.58 19.67
N THR A 2 15.53 -15.17 19.22
CA THR A 2 15.59 -16.42 18.44
C THR A 2 15.70 -17.61 19.39
N THR A 3 15.21 -18.79 18.98
CA THR A 3 15.51 -20.04 19.70
C THR A 3 16.95 -20.51 19.35
N PRO A 4 17.54 -21.42 20.14
CA PRO A 4 18.91 -21.91 19.92
C PRO A 4 19.18 -22.48 18.52
N ASP A 5 18.14 -22.94 17.82
CA ASP A 5 18.22 -23.54 16.49
C ASP A 5 18.11 -22.52 15.33
N GLY A 6 18.13 -21.21 15.62
CA GLY A 6 18.07 -20.15 14.61
C GLY A 6 16.71 -19.96 13.94
N ILE A 7 15.68 -20.72 14.35
CA ILE A 7 14.31 -20.56 13.85
C ILE A 7 13.75 -19.23 14.40
N MET A 8 13.51 -18.28 13.49
CA MET A 8 12.70 -17.11 13.82
C MET A 8 11.32 -17.59 14.26
N LYS A 9 10.91 -17.27 15.49
CA LYS A 9 9.54 -17.49 15.93
C LYS A 9 8.61 -16.85 14.91
N SER A 10 7.82 -17.64 14.20
CA SER A 10 6.85 -17.16 13.22
C SER A 10 5.81 -16.29 13.93
N HIS A 11 6.05 -14.99 14.01
CA HIS A 11 5.03 -14.04 14.37
C HIS A 11 4.14 -13.94 13.13
N SER A 12 2.94 -14.53 13.20
CA SER A 12 1.96 -14.39 12.13
C SER A 12 1.54 -12.93 12.07
N VAL A 13 1.83 -12.25 10.96
CA VAL A 13 1.30 -10.91 10.72
C VAL A 13 -0.22 -11.03 10.63
N GLN A 14 -0.96 -10.23 11.40
CA GLN A 14 -2.40 -10.13 11.22
C GLN A 14 -2.68 -9.53 9.85
N GLU A 15 -3.26 -10.32 8.95
CA GLU A 15 -3.54 -9.90 7.57
C GLU A 15 -4.62 -8.81 7.50
N ILE A 16 -5.53 -8.76 8.48
CA ILE A 16 -6.63 -7.79 8.55
C ILE A 16 -6.77 -7.26 9.98
N LEU A 17 -6.76 -5.94 10.12
CA LEU A 17 -7.10 -5.21 11.33
C LEU A 17 -8.31 -4.32 11.03
N ASN A 18 -9.36 -4.43 11.83
CA ASN A 18 -10.60 -3.68 11.61
C ASN A 18 -11.15 -3.17 12.94
N ASN A 19 -11.40 -1.86 13.05
CA ASN A 19 -12.05 -1.23 14.19
C ASN A 19 -13.04 -0.15 13.74
N GLU A 20 -13.58 0.64 14.66
CA GLU A 20 -14.54 1.71 14.34
C GLU A 20 -13.95 2.85 13.47
N TYR A 21 -12.62 3.02 13.48
CA TYR A 21 -11.92 4.11 12.78
C TYR A 21 -11.40 3.73 11.41
N ALA A 22 -10.85 2.52 11.28
CA ALA A 22 -10.19 2.10 10.07
C ALA A 22 -10.25 0.59 9.86
N GLU A 23 -10.10 0.20 8.61
CA GLU A 23 -9.77 -1.16 8.21
C GLU A 23 -8.45 -1.16 7.46
N ILE A 24 -7.49 -1.95 7.93
CA ILE A 24 -6.17 -2.12 7.33
C ILE A 24 -6.06 -3.59 6.92
N ARG A 25 -5.69 -3.84 5.67
CA ARG A 25 -5.40 -5.18 5.18
C ARG A 25 -4.01 -5.20 4.57
N VAL A 26 -3.23 -6.23 4.88
CA VAL A 26 -1.88 -6.45 4.35
C VAL A 26 -1.92 -7.69 3.48
N ASP A 27 -1.35 -7.60 2.28
CA ASP A 27 -1.24 -8.70 1.32
C ASP A 27 -2.53 -9.51 1.14
N THR A 28 -3.68 -8.85 1.16
CA THR A 28 -4.99 -9.50 1.11
C THR A 28 -5.67 -9.25 -0.23
N ARG A 29 -6.26 -10.29 -0.82
CA ARG A 29 -7.03 -10.14 -2.06
C ARG A 29 -8.36 -9.44 -1.76
N ILE A 30 -8.64 -8.36 -2.48
CA ILE A 30 -9.88 -7.61 -2.39
C ILE A 30 -10.88 -8.20 -3.39
N LYS A 31 -12.03 -8.63 -2.88
CA LYS A 31 -13.15 -9.10 -3.71
C LYS A 31 -13.91 -7.89 -4.27
N THR A 32 -14.23 -7.97 -5.55
CA THR A 32 -14.98 -6.98 -6.33
C THR A 32 -15.99 -7.72 -7.20
N ASP A 33 -17.03 -7.04 -7.67
CA ASP A 33 -18.06 -7.65 -8.51
C ASP A 33 -17.52 -7.99 -9.90
N VAL A 34 -16.62 -7.14 -10.43
CA VAL A 34 -15.86 -7.43 -11.65
C VAL A 34 -14.57 -8.19 -11.33
N LYS A 35 -14.18 -9.15 -12.18
CA LYS A 35 -12.91 -9.88 -12.04
C LYS A 35 -11.73 -8.97 -12.42
N ILE A 36 -11.00 -8.48 -11.42
CA ILE A 36 -9.79 -7.67 -11.61
C ILE A 36 -8.54 -8.52 -11.37
N ARG A 37 -7.57 -8.46 -12.29
CA ARG A 37 -6.30 -9.22 -12.21
C ARG A 37 -5.44 -8.76 -11.03
N ASN A 38 -5.26 -7.44 -10.91
CA ASN A 38 -4.47 -6.80 -9.87
C ASN A 38 -5.38 -6.34 -8.72
N ASN A 39 -5.76 -7.25 -7.83
CA ASN A 39 -6.64 -6.96 -6.69
C ASN A 39 -6.03 -7.32 -5.33
N ARG A 40 -4.71 -7.42 -5.25
CA ARG A 40 -3.96 -7.70 -4.02
C ARG A 40 -2.89 -6.62 -3.84
N PRO A 41 -3.23 -5.43 -3.32
CA PRO A 41 -2.25 -4.44 -2.92
C PRO A 41 -1.43 -4.92 -1.73
N ASP A 42 -0.22 -4.40 -1.56
CA ASP A 42 0.62 -4.70 -0.41
C ASP A 42 -0.08 -4.23 0.88
N ILE A 43 -0.67 -3.03 0.85
CA ILE A 43 -1.49 -2.50 1.95
C ILE A 43 -2.76 -1.83 1.40
N PHE A 44 -3.89 -2.15 2.01
CA PHE A 44 -5.16 -1.46 1.85
C PHE A 44 -5.52 -0.76 3.15
N ILE A 45 -5.94 0.50 3.07
CA ILE A 45 -6.40 1.28 4.22
C ILE A 45 -7.75 1.90 3.86
N LEU A 46 -8.80 1.56 4.59
CA LEU A 46 -10.06 2.30 4.58
C LEU A 46 -10.12 3.17 5.84
N ASP A 47 -10.00 4.48 5.68
CA ASP A 47 -10.31 5.45 6.73
C ASP A 47 -11.83 5.67 6.73
N LYS A 48 -12.50 5.15 7.77
CA LYS A 48 -13.96 5.20 7.90
C LYS A 48 -14.46 6.60 8.27
N LYS A 49 -13.62 7.42 8.91
CA LYS A 49 -13.97 8.80 9.28
C LYS A 49 -13.87 9.73 8.08
N LYS A 50 -12.82 9.59 7.27
CA LYS A 50 -12.60 10.41 6.07
C LYS A 50 -13.33 9.87 4.84
N ASN A 51 -13.91 8.67 4.93
CA ASN A 51 -14.49 7.94 3.81
C ASN A 51 -13.52 7.91 2.61
N LYS A 52 -12.32 7.38 2.88
CA LYS A 52 -11.21 7.34 1.91
C LYS A 52 -10.51 6.00 1.95
N ILE A 53 -10.28 5.43 0.78
CA ILE A 53 -9.43 4.26 0.61
C ILE A 53 -8.06 4.71 0.13
N THR A 54 -7.00 4.14 0.70
CA THR A 54 -5.63 4.26 0.21
C THR A 54 -5.08 2.88 -0.12
N LEU A 55 -4.64 2.70 -1.36
CA LEU A 55 -3.94 1.51 -1.83
C LEU A 55 -2.45 1.84 -1.87
N ILE A 56 -1.64 1.04 -1.17
CA ILE A 56 -0.19 1.23 -1.10
C ILE A 56 0.50 0.05 -1.75
N GLU A 57 1.48 0.36 -2.58
CA GLU A 57 2.38 -0.61 -3.18
C GLU A 57 3.82 -0.15 -2.92
N ALA A 58 4.62 -1.00 -2.29
CA ALA A 58 6.03 -0.76 -2.04
C ALA A 58 6.90 -1.46 -3.10
N GLY A 59 8.10 -0.95 -3.33
CA GLY A 59 9.05 -1.59 -4.24
C GLY A 59 10.48 -1.13 -4.02
N ILE A 60 11.42 -2.06 -4.23
CA ILE A 60 12.85 -1.77 -4.29
C ILE A 60 13.33 -1.99 -5.73
N THR A 61 14.13 -1.07 -6.27
CA THR A 61 14.59 -1.14 -7.66
C THR A 61 16.01 -0.57 -7.84
N SER A 62 16.55 -0.61 -9.05
CA SER A 62 17.78 0.09 -9.41
C SER A 62 17.50 1.58 -9.65
N GLN A 63 18.52 2.42 -9.51
CA GLN A 63 18.39 3.86 -9.71
C GLN A 63 17.83 4.22 -11.10
N ASP A 64 18.28 3.54 -12.16
CA ASP A 64 17.84 3.79 -13.53
C ASP A 64 16.36 3.48 -13.76
N SER A 65 15.79 2.57 -12.97
CA SER A 65 14.40 2.11 -13.12
C SER A 65 13.43 2.80 -12.17
N LEU A 66 13.92 3.65 -11.26
CA LEU A 66 13.13 4.25 -10.17
C LEU A 66 11.83 4.92 -10.66
N GLN A 67 11.92 5.76 -11.69
CA GLN A 67 10.77 6.48 -12.24
C GLN A 67 9.79 5.56 -12.98
N ILE A 68 10.31 4.59 -13.74
CA ILE A 68 9.50 3.67 -14.53
C ILE A 68 8.70 2.76 -13.60
N VAL A 69 9.38 2.15 -12.61
CA VAL A 69 8.75 1.25 -11.63
C VAL A 69 7.71 1.99 -10.78
N GLU A 70 7.98 3.24 -10.38
CA GLU A 70 7.02 4.07 -9.66
C GLU A 70 5.73 4.30 -10.48
N MET A 71 5.86 4.62 -11.77
CA MET A 71 4.74 4.86 -12.67
C MET A 71 3.96 3.59 -12.99
N GLU A 72 4.65 2.46 -13.19
CA GLU A 72 4.01 1.15 -13.39
C GLU A 72 3.19 0.73 -12.19
N LYS A 73 3.74 0.89 -10.97
CA LYS A 73 3.04 0.59 -9.72
C LYS A 73 1.83 1.48 -9.50
N LEU A 74 1.91 2.77 -9.84
CA LEU A 74 0.78 3.69 -9.75
C LEU A 74 -0.39 3.24 -10.64
N ARG A 75 -0.11 2.90 -11.90
CA ARG A 75 -1.13 2.49 -12.90
C ARG A 75 -1.69 1.10 -12.67
N LYS A 76 -0.97 0.23 -11.95
CA LYS A 76 -1.34 -1.18 -11.70
C LYS A 76 -2.74 -1.34 -11.11
N TYR A 77 -3.19 -0.36 -10.31
CA TYR A 77 -4.43 -0.43 -9.54
C TYR A 77 -5.52 0.54 -10.00
N ASP A 78 -5.38 1.24 -11.13
CA ASP A 78 -6.38 2.21 -11.60
C ASP A 78 -7.78 1.59 -11.70
N LEU A 79 -7.90 0.38 -12.28
CA LEU A 79 -9.17 -0.34 -12.38
C LEU A 79 -9.74 -0.73 -11.02
N LEU A 80 -8.88 -1.18 -10.09
CA LEU A 80 -9.29 -1.54 -8.74
C LEU A 80 -9.77 -0.33 -7.96
N ALA A 81 -9.08 0.80 -8.09
CA ALA A 81 -9.43 2.05 -7.44
C ALA A 81 -10.80 2.56 -7.89
N ASN A 82 -11.08 2.51 -9.19
CA ASN A 82 -12.38 2.89 -9.73
C ASN A 82 -13.51 2.01 -9.18
N GLU A 83 -13.33 0.69 -9.21
CA GLU A 83 -14.34 -0.26 -8.71
C GLU A 83 -14.60 -0.09 -7.21
N LEU A 84 -13.53 0.11 -6.41
CA LEU A 84 -13.67 0.38 -4.98
C LEU A 84 -14.34 1.72 -4.69
N GLY A 85 -14.08 2.74 -5.51
CA GLY A 85 -14.75 4.03 -5.41
C GLY A 85 -16.25 3.91 -5.60
N LEU A 86 -16.71 3.02 -6.50
CA LEU A 86 -18.12 2.72 -6.73
C LEU A 86 -18.74 1.92 -5.59
N ILE A 87 -18.08 0.84 -5.15
CA ILE A 87 -18.58 -0.07 -4.10
C ILE A 87 -18.71 0.66 -2.77
N TYR A 88 -17.66 1.38 -2.35
CA TYR A 88 -17.62 2.06 -1.05
C TYR A 88 -18.17 3.48 -1.10
N LYS A 89 -18.48 4.01 -2.29
CA LYS A 89 -18.91 5.41 -2.51
C LYS A 89 -17.96 6.40 -1.82
N CYS A 90 -16.67 6.21 -2.06
CA CYS A 90 -15.60 6.90 -1.34
C CYS A 90 -14.46 7.31 -2.28
N SER A 91 -13.62 8.25 -1.85
CA SER A 91 -12.43 8.60 -2.62
C SER A 91 -11.37 7.51 -2.50
N VAL A 92 -10.73 7.14 -3.61
CA VAL A 92 -9.67 6.13 -3.63
C VAL A 92 -8.38 6.76 -4.12
N GLU A 93 -7.30 6.50 -3.38
CA GLU A 93 -5.99 7.04 -3.64
C GLU A 93 -4.97 5.91 -3.77
N ILE A 94 -4.14 5.96 -4.81
CA ILE A 94 -3.01 5.03 -4.99
C ILE A 94 -1.72 5.76 -4.60
N ILE A 95 -0.90 5.10 -3.80
CA ILE A 95 0.41 5.57 -3.37
C ILE A 95 1.43 4.47 -3.65
N SER A 96 2.39 4.74 -4.54
CA SER A 96 3.55 3.88 -4.74
C SER A 96 4.73 4.39 -3.93
N TYR A 97 5.31 3.53 -3.08
CA TYR A 97 6.55 3.80 -2.38
C TYR A 97 7.67 3.00 -3.04
N VAL A 98 8.46 3.68 -3.88
CA VAL A 98 9.61 3.06 -4.52
C VAL A 98 10.90 3.67 -4.00
N MET A 99 11.85 2.82 -3.65
CA MET A 99 13.19 3.23 -3.26
C MET A 99 14.23 2.36 -3.97
N THR A 100 15.46 2.84 -4.02
CA THR A 100 16.58 2.04 -4.46
C THR A 100 17.21 1.31 -3.27
N TRP A 101 18.01 0.29 -3.57
CA TRP A 101 18.72 -0.49 -2.55
C TRP A 101 19.80 0.34 -1.81
N ASP A 102 20.28 1.44 -2.40
CA ASP A 102 21.20 2.42 -1.80
C ASP A 102 20.48 3.59 -1.10
N GLY A 103 19.15 3.53 -0.97
CA GLY A 103 18.36 4.46 -0.16
C GLY A 103 17.86 5.72 -0.88
N ILE A 104 18.02 5.81 -2.20
CA ILE A 104 17.43 6.88 -3.01
C ILE A 104 15.93 6.64 -3.10
N VAL A 105 15.14 7.62 -2.68
CA VAL A 105 13.68 7.59 -2.75
C VAL A 105 13.17 8.43 -3.91
N THR A 106 11.94 8.18 -4.34
CA THR A 106 11.34 8.96 -5.42
C THR A 106 11.13 10.42 -5.02
N LYS A 107 11.04 11.31 -6.03
CA LYS A 107 10.76 12.73 -5.81
C LYS A 107 9.41 12.98 -5.11
N TYR A 108 8.49 12.02 -5.16
CA TYR A 108 7.17 12.11 -4.55
C TYR A 108 7.17 11.66 -3.09
N HIS A 109 8.27 11.10 -2.57
CA HIS A 109 8.37 10.60 -1.20
C HIS A 109 7.80 11.56 -0.14
N LYS A 110 8.23 12.84 -0.15
CA LYS A 110 7.71 13.86 0.78
C LYS A 110 6.21 14.11 0.62
N SER A 111 5.72 14.10 -0.62
CA SER A 111 4.28 14.25 -0.92
C SER A 111 3.48 13.06 -0.41
N HIS A 112 4.00 11.84 -0.57
CA HIS A 112 3.36 10.62 -0.08
C HIS A 112 3.29 10.60 1.46
N LEU A 113 4.37 10.98 2.16
CA LEU A 113 4.35 11.08 3.62
C LEU A 113 3.30 12.09 4.10
N LYS A 114 3.23 13.26 3.45
CA LYS A 114 2.22 14.28 3.77
C LYS A 114 0.79 13.78 3.54
N ARG A 115 0.54 13.05 2.44
CA ARG A 115 -0.77 12.46 2.11
C ARG A 115 -1.19 11.38 3.09
N LEU A 116 -0.22 10.64 3.64
CA LEU A 116 -0.42 9.65 4.70
C LEU A 116 -0.40 10.23 6.12
N GLU A 117 -0.22 11.54 6.27
CA GLU A 117 -0.12 12.23 7.57
C GLU A 117 1.00 11.66 8.47
N ILE A 118 2.07 11.14 7.86
CA ILE A 118 3.25 10.65 8.57
C ILE A 118 4.16 11.85 8.88
N PRO A 119 4.54 12.09 10.15
CA PRO A 119 5.44 13.16 10.50
C PRO A 119 6.81 12.93 9.83
N MET A 120 7.33 13.97 9.19
CA MET A 120 8.70 13.95 8.70
C MET A 120 9.64 14.28 9.86
N ASN A 121 10.36 13.28 10.33
CA ASN A 121 11.55 13.53 11.15
C ASN A 121 12.67 13.94 10.19
N VAL A 122 12.89 15.25 10.09
CA VAL A 122 14.03 15.84 9.38
C VAL A 122 15.22 15.90 10.32
#